data_AF-A0A7J6W863-F1
#
_entry.id   AF-A0A7J6W863-F1
#
_cell.length_a   1.000
_cell.length_b   1.000
_cell.length_c   1.000
_cell.angle_alpha   90.00
_cell.angle_beta   90.00
_cell.angle_gamma   90.00
#
_symmetry.space_group_name_H-M   'P 1'
#
loop_
_entity.id
_entity.type
_entity.pdbx_description
1 polymer ?
#
loop_
_entity_poly.entity_id
_entity_poly.type
_entity_poly.pdbx_seq_one_letter_code
_entity_poly.pdbx_strand_id
1 'polypeptide(L)'
;GHLAPSSADSGSSGNAIIDFYWGMELYPRIGKNFDIKVFTNCRFGMMSWAVLAVTYCIKQYEENGSVADSMLVNTILMLVYVTKFFWWEAGYWNTMDIAHDRAGFYICWGCLVWVPSIYTSPGMYLVNHPVNLGIHLCCFKQDRGKCLIWGKAPSKIVASYKTDNGETKSSLLLTSG
;
A
#
# COMPACT_ATOMS: atom_id res chain seq x y z
N GLY A 1 26.98 9.07 8.46
CA GLY A 1 26.72 10.39 7.83
C GLY A 1 27.89 11.33 8.00
N HIS A 2 27.68 12.50 8.60
CA HIS A 2 28.69 13.58 8.66
C HIS A 2 29.85 13.35 9.66
N LEU A 3 29.52 12.85 10.86
CA LEU A 3 30.49 12.69 11.96
C LEU A 3 31.08 11.27 12.05
N ALA A 4 30.31 10.27 11.62
CA ALA A 4 30.70 8.86 11.61
C ALA A 4 30.02 8.19 10.41
N PRO A 5 30.65 8.23 9.21
CA PRO A 5 30.18 7.46 8.07
C PRO A 5 30.54 5.96 8.24
N SER A 6 29.60 5.08 7.92
CA SER A 6 29.83 3.62 7.95
C SER A 6 30.54 3.13 6.69
N SER A 7 30.49 3.89 5.59
CA SER A 7 31.21 3.60 4.34
C SER A 7 31.84 4.84 3.70
N ALA A 8 32.78 4.62 2.77
CA ALA A 8 33.39 5.68 1.96
C ALA A 8 32.41 6.31 0.95
N ASP A 9 31.26 5.66 0.71
CA ASP A 9 30.18 6.19 -0.14
C ASP A 9 29.24 7.10 0.66
N SER A 10 29.86 8.10 1.30
CA SER A 10 29.18 9.18 1.99
C SER A 10 29.58 10.51 1.39
N GLY A 11 28.62 11.41 1.22
CA GLY A 11 28.83 12.70 0.59
C GLY A 11 27.88 13.76 1.12
N SER A 12 28.40 14.96 1.29
CA SER A 12 27.66 16.15 1.68
C SER A 12 27.55 17.11 0.50
N SER A 13 26.40 17.76 0.39
CA SER A 13 26.14 18.84 -0.57
C SER A 13 26.62 20.21 -0.06
N GLY A 14 27.15 20.28 1.17
CA GLY A 14 27.55 21.54 1.83
C GLY A 14 26.39 22.30 2.49
N ASN A 15 25.15 21.83 2.32
CA ASN A 15 23.97 22.40 2.97
C ASN A 15 23.32 21.37 3.89
N ALA A 16 23.30 21.65 5.20
CA ALA A 16 22.79 20.76 6.23
C ALA A 16 21.32 20.34 6.03
N ILE A 17 20.49 21.21 5.47
CA ILE A 17 19.06 20.91 5.24
C ILE A 17 18.91 19.87 4.12
N ILE A 18 19.66 20.05 3.03
CA ILE A 18 19.63 19.14 1.88
C ILE A 18 20.22 17.79 2.27
N ASP A 19 21.32 17.80 3.02
CA ASP A 19 21.98 16.59 3.52
C ASP A 19 21.10 15.78 4.48
N PHE A 20 20.26 16.45 5.28
CA PHE A 20 19.25 15.79 6.10
C PHE A 20 18.11 15.20 5.25
N TYR A 21 17.61 15.97 4.28
CA TYR A 21 16.48 15.55 3.45
C TYR A 21 16.83 14.38 2.52
N TRP A 22 17.92 14.51 1.75
CA TRP A 22 18.40 13.48 0.80
C TRP A 22 19.18 12.36 1.47
N GLY A 23 19.83 12.64 2.59
CA GLY A 23 20.73 11.70 3.24
C GLY A 23 22.15 11.78 2.69
N MET A 24 23.09 11.52 3.58
CA MET A 24 24.53 11.61 3.28
C MET A 24 25.18 10.27 2.96
N GLU A 25 24.48 9.15 3.18
CA GLU A 25 25.07 7.80 3.12
C GLU A 25 24.08 6.84 2.46
N LEU A 26 24.59 5.95 1.61
CA LEU A 26 23.76 5.00 0.87
C LEU A 26 23.15 3.93 1.80
N TYR A 27 23.96 3.37 2.69
CA TYR A 27 23.58 2.32 3.64
C TYR A 27 24.12 2.63 5.04
N PRO A 28 23.44 3.50 5.82
CA PRO A 28 23.85 3.77 7.18
C PRO A 28 23.61 2.52 8.04
N ARG A 29 24.67 2.05 8.70
CA ARG A 29 24.63 0.82 9.50
C ARG A 29 24.86 1.13 10.97
N ILE A 30 24.05 0.50 11.82
CA ILE A 30 24.30 0.47 13.27
C ILE A 30 25.12 -0.79 13.55
N GLY A 31 26.42 -0.62 13.76
CA GLY A 31 27.35 -1.75 13.87
C GLY A 31 27.54 -2.48 12.55
N LYS A 32 27.90 -3.78 12.59
CA LYS A 32 28.23 -4.55 11.38
C LYS A 32 27.02 -5.13 10.64
N ASN A 33 25.92 -5.40 11.35
CA ASN A 33 24.84 -6.26 10.85
C ASN A 33 23.48 -5.57 10.69
N PHE A 34 23.31 -4.33 11.15
CA PHE A 34 22.01 -3.67 11.14
C PHE A 34 22.00 -2.53 10.12
N ASP A 35 21.30 -2.75 9.00
CA ASP A 35 21.07 -1.74 7.97
C ASP A 35 19.79 -0.94 8.27
N ILE A 36 19.94 0.37 8.51
CA ILE A 36 18.82 1.23 8.88
C ILE A 36 17.80 1.31 7.75
N LYS A 37 18.25 1.36 6.49
CA LYS A 37 17.35 1.55 5.35
C LYS A 37 16.43 0.34 5.18
N VAL A 38 17.01 -0.85 5.27
CA VAL A 38 16.26 -2.10 5.20
C VAL A 38 15.28 -2.20 6.37
N PHE A 39 15.72 -1.81 7.56
CA PHE A 39 14.87 -1.84 8.74
C PHE A 39 13.68 -0.88 8.61
N THR A 40 13.90 0.38 8.26
CA THR A 40 12.82 1.37 8.19
C THR A 40 11.87 1.09 7.04
N ASN A 41 12.40 0.73 5.88
CA ASN A 41 11.61 0.52 4.66
C ASN A 41 10.91 -0.85 4.64
N CYS A 42 11.68 -1.94 4.70
CA CYS A 42 11.15 -3.29 4.48
C CYS A 42 10.55 -3.91 5.73
N ARG A 43 11.09 -3.61 6.91
CA ARG A 43 10.64 -4.24 8.16
C ARG A 43 9.58 -3.40 8.83
N PHE A 44 9.95 -2.25 9.36
CA PHE A 44 9.03 -1.45 10.16
C PHE A 44 7.89 -0.87 9.33
N GLY A 45 8.18 -0.25 8.16
CA GLY A 45 7.15 0.34 7.30
C GLY A 45 6.09 -0.67 6.87
N MET A 46 6.51 -1.77 6.27
CA MET A 46 5.61 -2.81 5.77
C MET A 46 4.87 -3.57 6.88
N MET A 47 5.52 -3.83 8.02
CA MET A 47 4.83 -4.43 9.18
C MET A 47 3.80 -3.48 9.79
N SER A 48 4.12 -2.19 9.90
CA SER A 48 3.20 -1.17 10.42
C SER A 48 1.95 -1.10 9.55
N TRP A 49 2.10 -1.19 8.23
CA TRP A 49 0.97 -1.26 7.32
C TRP A 49 0.07 -2.47 7.58
N ALA A 50 0.65 -3.67 7.74
CA ALA A 50 -0.12 -4.88 8.05
C ALA A 50 -0.85 -4.79 9.40
N VAL A 51 -0.17 -4.27 10.44
CA VAL A 51 -0.76 -4.11 11.79
C VAL A 51 -1.92 -3.12 11.75
N LEU A 52 -1.77 -2.00 11.05
CA LEU A 52 -2.85 -1.02 10.90
C LEU A 52 -4.06 -1.61 10.19
N ALA A 53 -3.86 -2.38 9.11
CA ALA A 53 -4.96 -3.05 8.42
C ALA A 53 -5.80 -3.94 9.36
N VAL A 54 -5.15 -4.72 10.23
CA VAL A 54 -5.84 -5.55 11.23
C VAL A 54 -6.49 -4.70 12.33
N THR A 55 -5.83 -3.62 12.75
CA THR A 55 -6.33 -2.72 13.80
C THR A 55 -7.66 -2.07 13.40
N TYR A 56 -7.82 -1.66 12.13
CA TYR A 56 -9.10 -1.11 11.65
C TYR A 56 -10.22 -2.16 11.66
N CYS A 57 -9.91 -3.42 11.35
CA CYS A 57 -10.87 -4.52 11.43
C CYS A 57 -11.36 -4.73 12.88
N ILE A 58 -10.42 -4.76 13.84
CA ILE A 58 -10.74 -4.87 15.27
C ILE A 58 -11.57 -3.66 15.73
N LYS A 59 -11.19 -2.45 15.31
CA LYS A 59 -11.90 -1.23 15.71
C LYS A 59 -13.34 -1.22 15.18
N GLN A 60 -13.57 -1.68 13.96
CA GLN A 60 -14.92 -1.79 13.43
C GLN A 60 -15.75 -2.83 14.20
N TYR A 61 -15.14 -3.95 14.60
CA TYR A 61 -15.80 -4.96 15.41
C TYR A 61 -16.22 -4.41 16.79
N GLU A 62 -15.37 -3.59 17.42
CA GLU A 62 -15.66 -2.96 18.71
C GLU A 62 -16.84 -1.97 18.63
N GLU A 63 -16.91 -1.14 17.59
CA GLU A 63 -17.96 -0.12 17.42
C GLU A 63 -19.31 -0.71 16.98
N ASN A 64 -19.29 -1.63 16.01
CA ASN A 64 -20.51 -2.13 15.36
C ASN A 64 -20.93 -3.54 15.81
N GLY A 65 -20.14 -4.21 16.66
CA GLY A 65 -20.35 -5.59 17.07
C GLY A 65 -20.20 -6.63 15.93
N SER A 66 -19.88 -6.18 14.72
CA SER A 66 -19.73 -7.00 13.52
C SER A 66 -18.77 -6.32 12.54
N VAL A 67 -18.07 -7.12 11.73
CA VAL A 67 -17.17 -6.62 10.68
C VAL A 67 -17.91 -6.67 9.34
N ALA A 68 -17.88 -5.57 8.59
CA ALA A 68 -18.51 -5.51 7.27
C ALA A 68 -17.68 -6.28 6.22
N ASP A 69 -18.35 -6.85 5.21
CA ASP A 69 -17.68 -7.59 4.11
C ASP A 69 -16.61 -6.74 3.41
N SER A 70 -16.89 -5.44 3.21
CA SER A 70 -15.94 -4.47 2.65
C SER A 70 -14.63 -4.41 3.42
N MET A 71 -14.71 -4.39 4.75
CA MET A 71 -13.56 -4.29 5.63
C MET A 71 -12.71 -5.56 5.58
N LEU A 72 -13.36 -6.73 5.57
CA LEU A 72 -12.67 -8.01 5.42
C LEU A 72 -11.94 -8.08 4.08
N VAL A 73 -12.60 -7.75 2.98
CA VAL A 73 -11.98 -7.73 1.65
C VAL A 73 -10.80 -6.75 1.61
N ASN A 74 -10.97 -5.54 2.14
CA ASN A 74 -9.90 -4.55 2.21
C ASN A 74 -8.69 -5.07 3.00
N THR A 75 -8.94 -5.62 4.19
CA THR A 75 -7.89 -6.13 5.09
C THR A 75 -7.17 -7.33 4.47
N ILE A 76 -7.91 -8.28 3.89
CA ILE A 76 -7.33 -9.46 3.22
C ILE A 76 -6.49 -9.04 2.02
N LEU A 77 -6.97 -8.13 1.18
CA LEU A 77 -6.20 -7.65 0.02
C LEU A 77 -4.91 -6.95 0.45
N MET A 78 -4.95 -6.13 1.50
CA MET A 78 -3.75 -5.51 2.07
C MET A 78 -2.77 -6.55 2.61
N LEU A 79 -3.25 -7.55 3.38
CA LEU A 79 -2.41 -8.61 3.92
C LEU A 79 -1.79 -9.48 2.82
N VAL A 80 -2.54 -9.83 1.77
CA VAL A 80 -2.03 -10.58 0.61
C VAL A 80 -0.95 -9.77 -0.11
N TYR A 81 -1.15 -8.46 -0.28
CA TYR A 81 -0.15 -7.58 -0.88
C TYR A 81 1.15 -7.55 -0.07
N VAL A 82 1.05 -7.31 1.25
CA VAL A 82 2.21 -7.27 2.14
C VAL A 82 2.91 -8.64 2.23
N THR A 83 2.14 -9.73 2.25
CA THR A 83 2.70 -11.10 2.24
C THR A 83 3.45 -11.38 0.95
N LYS A 84 2.89 -10.98 -0.21
CA LYS A 84 3.56 -11.11 -1.51
C LYS A 84 4.87 -10.31 -1.53
N PHE A 85 4.88 -9.11 -0.94
CA PHE A 85 6.10 -8.32 -0.81
C PHE A 85 7.20 -9.09 -0.05
N PHE A 86 6.87 -9.69 1.10
CA PHE A 86 7.84 -10.48 1.85
C PHE A 86 8.29 -11.75 1.12
N TRP A 87 7.40 -12.37 0.33
CA TRP A 87 7.78 -13.52 -0.51
C TRP A 87 8.76 -13.14 -1.62
N TRP A 88 8.59 -11.96 -2.20
CA TRP A 88 9.46 -11.42 -3.25
C TRP A 88 10.47 -10.40 -2.71
N GLU A 89 10.85 -10.51 -1.43
CA GLU A 89 11.74 -9.55 -0.79
C GLU A 89 13.08 -9.46 -1.53
N ALA A 90 13.61 -10.59 -2.02
CA ALA A 90 14.86 -10.66 -2.79
C ALA A 90 14.90 -9.71 -4.00
N GLY A 91 13.76 -9.52 -4.69
CA GLY A 91 13.68 -8.61 -5.82
C GLY A 91 13.62 -7.13 -5.42
N TYR A 92 13.08 -6.84 -4.23
CA TYR A 92 13.00 -5.47 -3.71
C TYR A 92 14.38 -4.86 -3.46
N TRP A 93 15.39 -5.66 -3.13
CA TRP A 93 16.78 -5.20 -2.95
C TRP A 93 17.37 -4.53 -4.19
N ASN A 94 16.88 -4.87 -5.37
CA ASN A 94 17.36 -4.31 -6.64
C ASN A 94 16.58 -3.05 -7.06
N THR A 95 15.68 -2.55 -6.22
CA THR A 95 14.93 -1.32 -6.50
C THR A 95 15.78 -0.08 -6.28
N MET A 96 15.38 1.02 -6.92
CA MET A 96 16.08 2.31 -6.83
C MET A 96 16.21 2.79 -5.38
N ASP A 97 15.15 2.65 -4.58
CA ASP A 97 15.08 3.05 -3.17
C ASP A 97 16.21 2.42 -2.33
N ILE A 98 16.50 1.14 -2.58
CA ILE A 98 17.54 0.40 -1.87
C ILE A 98 18.91 0.61 -2.52
N ALA A 99 19.01 0.41 -3.84
CA ALA A 99 20.29 0.33 -4.54
C ALA A 99 20.97 1.68 -4.80
N HIS A 100 20.21 2.76 -4.99
CA HIS A 100 20.75 4.04 -5.48
C HIS A 100 20.44 5.23 -4.57
N ASP A 101 19.27 5.26 -3.93
CA ASP A 101 18.88 6.45 -3.17
C ASP A 101 19.54 6.46 -1.78
N ARG A 102 20.02 7.61 -1.32
CA ARG A 102 20.65 7.70 0.01
C ARG A 102 19.61 7.65 1.13
N ALA A 103 20.00 7.12 2.28
CA ALA A 103 19.13 7.02 3.44
C ALA A 103 18.96 8.39 4.12
N GLY A 104 18.09 9.23 3.56
CA GLY A 104 17.69 10.52 4.09
C GLY A 104 16.36 10.50 4.82
N PHE A 105 15.95 11.67 5.31
CA PHE A 105 14.62 11.87 5.89
C PHE A 105 13.50 11.52 4.90
N TYR A 106 13.66 11.89 3.61
CA TYR A 106 12.65 11.64 2.57
C TYR A 106 12.21 10.16 2.51
N ILE A 107 13.16 9.23 2.37
CA ILE A 107 12.87 7.80 2.28
C ILE A 107 12.31 7.28 3.60
N CYS A 108 12.95 7.61 4.72
CA CYS A 108 12.53 7.11 6.02
C CYS A 108 11.12 7.58 6.37
N TRP A 109 10.82 8.86 6.17
CA TRP A 109 9.48 9.41 6.40
C TRP A 109 8.45 8.82 5.44
N GLY A 110 8.82 8.65 4.17
CA GLY A 110 7.97 8.00 3.16
C GLY A 110 7.52 6.62 3.62
N CYS A 111 8.45 5.77 4.04
CA CYS A 111 8.13 4.39 4.42
C CYS A 111 7.46 4.27 5.80
N LEU A 112 7.84 5.12 6.77
CA LEU A 112 7.37 5.02 8.15
C LEU A 112 6.04 5.73 8.40
N VAL A 113 5.74 6.79 7.65
CA VAL A 113 4.57 7.63 7.90
C VAL A 113 3.66 7.64 6.68
N TRP A 114 4.19 8.02 5.52
CA TRP A 114 3.35 8.22 4.34
C TRP A 114 2.68 6.93 3.87
N VAL A 115 3.45 5.85 3.73
CA VAL A 115 2.92 4.53 3.30
C VAL A 115 1.82 4.03 4.26
N PRO A 116 2.08 3.83 5.56
CA PRO A 116 1.05 3.34 6.47
C PRO A 116 -0.14 4.28 6.59
N SER A 117 0.02 5.61 6.54
CA SER A 117 -1.10 6.54 6.66
C SER A 117 -1.98 6.59 5.41
N ILE A 118 -1.39 6.73 4.23
CA ILE A 118 -2.17 6.91 2.99
C ILE A 118 -2.76 5.60 2.51
N TYR A 119 -1.99 4.52 2.50
CA TYR A 119 -2.47 3.24 1.98
C TYR A 119 -3.53 2.60 2.88
N THR A 120 -3.58 2.97 4.16
CA THR A 120 -4.63 2.49 5.07
C THR A 120 -5.83 3.42 5.19
N SER A 121 -5.80 4.60 4.57
CA SER A 121 -6.93 5.54 4.58
C SER A 121 -8.26 4.93 4.10
N PRO A 122 -8.33 4.00 3.13
CA PRO A 122 -9.59 3.36 2.77
C PRO A 122 -10.12 2.46 3.88
N GLY A 123 -9.22 1.76 4.60
CA GLY A 123 -9.57 0.97 5.77
C GLY A 123 -10.12 1.85 6.88
N MET A 124 -9.45 2.96 7.17
CA MET A 124 -9.92 3.95 8.16
C MET A 124 -11.31 4.51 7.81
N TYR A 125 -11.56 4.84 6.55
CA TYR A 125 -12.87 5.31 6.08
C TYR A 125 -13.96 4.25 6.28
N LEU A 126 -13.65 2.99 5.95
CA LEU A 126 -14.60 1.89 6.09
C LEU A 126 -14.97 1.59 7.54
N VAL A 127 -14.12 1.90 8.53
CA VAL A 127 -14.45 1.74 9.96
C VAL A 127 -15.73 2.50 10.29
N ASN A 128 -15.81 3.77 9.87
CA ASN A 128 -16.94 4.66 10.15
C ASN A 128 -18.11 4.48 9.17
N HIS A 129 -17.84 3.92 7.99
CA HIS A 129 -18.84 3.73 6.93
C HIS A 129 -18.90 2.26 6.51
N PRO A 130 -19.59 1.40 7.28
CA PRO A 130 -19.71 -0.02 6.95
C PRO A 130 -20.51 -0.20 5.65
N VAL A 131 -19.87 -0.78 4.63
CA VAL A 131 -20.52 -1.13 3.36
C VAL A 131 -20.64 -2.64 3.25
N ASN A 132 -21.86 -3.15 3.14
CA ASN A 132 -22.10 -4.56 2.85
C ASN A 132 -22.14 -4.75 1.34
N LEU A 133 -21.08 -5.35 0.77
CA LEU A 133 -20.95 -5.53 -0.68
C LEU A 133 -21.86 -6.64 -1.23
N GLY A 134 -22.35 -7.53 -0.37
CA GLY A 134 -23.06 -8.73 -0.80
C GLY A 134 -22.15 -9.73 -1.52
N ILE A 135 -22.54 -11.01 -1.50
CA ILE A 135 -21.76 -12.15 -1.98
C ILE A 135 -21.34 -12.00 -3.46
N HIS A 136 -22.14 -11.32 -4.28
CA HIS A 136 -21.94 -11.24 -5.72
C HIS A 136 -20.74 -10.37 -6.16
N LEU A 137 -20.36 -9.34 -5.40
CA LEU A 137 -19.24 -8.48 -5.78
C LEU A 137 -17.88 -9.03 -5.32
N CYS A 138 -17.88 -9.89 -4.29
CA CYS A 138 -16.68 -10.49 -3.71
C CYS A 138 -16.06 -11.56 -4.64
N CYS A 139 -16.88 -12.36 -5.33
CA CYS A 139 -16.40 -13.27 -6.37
C CYS A 139 -15.82 -12.56 -7.60
N PHE A 140 -16.32 -11.37 -7.95
CA PHE A 140 -15.93 -10.70 -9.20
C PHE A 140 -14.52 -10.09 -9.17
N LYS A 141 -14.11 -9.52 -8.03
CA LYS A 141 -12.78 -8.88 -7.88
C LYS A 141 -11.64 -9.90 -7.72
N GLN A 142 -11.91 -11.07 -7.13
CA GLN A 142 -10.90 -12.10 -6.89
C GLN A 142 -10.41 -12.75 -8.21
N ASP A 143 -11.21 -12.70 -9.28
CA ASP A 143 -11.00 -13.51 -10.49
C ASP A 143 -10.59 -12.72 -11.75
N ARG A 144 -10.13 -11.46 -11.61
CA ARG A 144 -9.83 -10.55 -12.75
C ARG A 144 -10.95 -10.53 -13.82
N GLY A 145 -12.22 -10.55 -13.40
CA GLY A 145 -13.36 -10.58 -14.32
C GLY A 145 -13.55 -11.89 -15.09
N LYS A 146 -12.92 -13.00 -14.67
CA LYS A 146 -13.09 -14.34 -15.27
C LYS A 146 -13.98 -15.29 -14.45
N CYS A 147 -14.64 -14.80 -13.41
CA CYS A 147 -15.56 -15.64 -12.65
C CYS A 147 -16.84 -15.85 -13.46
N LEU A 148 -17.13 -17.11 -13.78
CA LEU A 148 -18.43 -17.56 -14.26
C LEU A 148 -19.40 -17.50 -13.07
N ILE A 149 -20.45 -16.70 -13.14
CA ILE A 149 -21.56 -16.86 -12.19
C ILE A 149 -22.60 -17.75 -12.84
N TRP A 150 -22.97 -18.79 -12.10
CA TRP A 150 -24.00 -19.75 -12.48
C TRP A 150 -23.70 -20.42 -13.82
N GLY A 151 -22.42 -20.67 -14.10
CA GLY A 151 -21.96 -21.41 -15.28
C GLY A 151 -22.04 -20.65 -16.60
N LYS A 152 -22.29 -19.34 -16.62
CA LYS A 152 -22.34 -18.52 -17.85
C LYS A 152 -21.46 -17.27 -17.75
N ALA A 153 -21.00 -16.79 -18.91
CA ALA A 153 -20.15 -15.61 -19.02
C ALA A 153 -20.93 -14.32 -18.66
N PRO A 154 -20.27 -13.34 -18.03
CA PRO A 154 -20.98 -12.22 -17.44
C PRO A 154 -21.63 -11.30 -18.48
N SER A 155 -22.91 -10.95 -18.27
CA SER A 155 -23.66 -10.01 -19.09
C SER A 155 -23.32 -8.57 -18.69
N LYS A 156 -22.88 -7.78 -19.66
CA LYS A 156 -22.53 -6.36 -19.53
C LYS A 156 -23.67 -5.48 -20.05
N ILE A 157 -23.99 -4.39 -19.34
CA ILE A 157 -24.85 -3.33 -19.88
C ILE A 157 -23.97 -2.10 -20.14
N VAL A 158 -24.01 -1.62 -21.39
CA VAL A 158 -23.36 -0.38 -21.78
C VAL A 158 -24.36 0.75 -21.52
N ALA A 159 -24.11 1.54 -20.48
CA ALA A 159 -24.91 2.72 -20.18
C ALA A 159 -24.31 3.93 -20.88
N SER A 160 -25.09 4.56 -21.75
CA SER A 160 -24.71 5.80 -22.43
C SER A 160 -25.31 6.98 -21.70
N TYR A 161 -24.47 7.96 -21.34
CA TYR A 161 -24.92 9.24 -20.78
C TYR A 161 -24.42 10.39 -21.66
N LYS A 162 -25.18 11.48 -21.66
CA LYS A 162 -24.78 12.73 -22.32
C LYS A 162 -24.24 13.69 -21.29
N THR A 163 -23.06 14.23 -21.55
CA THR A 163 -22.50 15.36 -20.79
C THR A 163 -23.21 16.66 -21.18
N ASP A 164 -23.11 17.70 -20.34
CA ASP A 164 -23.80 18.99 -20.55
C ASP A 164 -23.45 19.70 -21.87
N ASN A 165 -22.36 19.29 -22.52
CA ASN A 165 -21.95 19.75 -23.86
C ASN A 165 -22.55 18.93 -25.03
N GLY A 166 -23.48 18.02 -24.75
CA GLY A 166 -24.20 17.23 -25.76
C GLY A 166 -23.48 15.99 -26.30
N GLU A 167 -22.21 15.76 -25.94
CA GLU A 167 -21.48 14.54 -26.32
C GLU A 167 -21.97 13.31 -25.55
N THR A 168 -22.16 12.20 -26.27
CA THR A 168 -22.62 10.92 -25.69
C THR A 168 -21.41 10.04 -25.40
N LYS A 169 -21.19 9.71 -24.12
CA LYS A 169 -20.11 8.80 -23.68
C LYS A 169 -20.71 7.53 -23.08
N SER A 170 -20.07 6.39 -23.34
CA SER A 170 -20.52 5.09 -22.86
C SER A 170 -19.66 4.61 -21.69
N SER A 171 -20.31 4.17 -20.62
CA SER A 171 -19.68 3.52 -19.47
C SER A 171 -20.17 2.08 -19.37
N LEU A 172 -19.24 1.15 -19.10
CA LEU A 172 -19.54 -0.26 -18.96
C LEU A 172 -19.93 -0.54 -17.51
N LEU A 173 -21.21 -0.83 -17.29
CA LEU A 173 -21.70 -1.35 -16.02
C LEU A 173 -21.73 -2.87 -16.12
N LEU A 174 -21.03 -3.50 -15.18
CA LEU A 174 -21.06 -4.93 -15.03
C LEU A 174 -22.40 -5.33 -14.41
N THR A 175 -23.22 -6.06 -15.15
CA THR A 175 -24.59 -6.45 -14.73
C THR A 175 -24.75 -7.93 -14.52
N SER A 176 -23.65 -8.65 -14.50
CA SER A 176 -23.60 -9.92 -13.81
C SER A 176 -22.17 -10.12 -13.34
N GLY A 177 -22.05 -10.61 -12.12
CA GLY A 177 -21.21 -11.77 -12.05
C GLY A 177 -21.93 -12.81 -12.89
#